data_AF-A0A943MNP6-F1
#
_entry.id   AF-A0A943MNP6-F1
#
_cell.length_a   1.000
_cell.length_b   1.000
_cell.length_c   1.000
_cell.angle_alpha   90.00
_cell.angle_beta   90.00
_cell.angle_gamma   90.00
#
_symmetry.space_group_name_H-M   'P 1'
#
loop_
_entity.id
_entity.type
_entity.pdbx_description
1 polymer ?
#
loop_
_entity_poly.entity_id
_entity_poly.type
_entity_poly.pdbx_seq_one_letter_code
_entity_poly.pdbx_strand_id
1 'polypeptide(L)'
;MRNVGGIAQTEAQKSSDLFMKCQYLDELTGGRGVIFATGTPISNSMVELYTIQRYLQYRTLQEMGLIHFDDWASNFGETVTAIELSPEGSGYRAKTRFAKFYNLPELMSVFKQVADIQTADMLHLPVPKANFHTEVIKPSEIQQEMIKGLAERAEKIRGGGVDPHVDNMLRITNDGRKLALDMRLIQPLAPDDPDGKVAVCARNIYRIWEQTKENRSVQLVFCDLSTPEKRRPIEMTVDNEGTAHMADFQNVYDDLLKKLIDLGIPWEEIAFIHDADSEAKKKELFAKVRAGQVRVLMGSTQKMGAGTNVQDMLIALHDLDCPWR
;
A
#
# COMPACT_ATOMS: atom_id res chain seq x y z
N MET A 1 29.54 -9.50 -0.45
CA MET A 1 29.64 -8.12 0.12
C MET A 1 29.06 -8.08 1.55
N ARG A 2 29.60 -7.28 2.51
CA ARG A 2 29.05 -7.15 3.89
C ARG A 2 28.42 -5.76 4.10
N ASN A 3 27.30 -5.68 4.83
CA ASN A 3 26.59 -4.45 5.24
C ASN A 3 25.88 -3.63 4.13
N VAL A 4 25.52 -4.23 2.99
CA VAL A 4 24.69 -3.55 1.98
C VAL A 4 23.20 -3.81 2.29
N GLY A 5 22.42 -2.75 2.39
CA GLY A 5 20.98 -2.86 2.64
C GLY A 5 20.25 -3.51 1.45
N GLY A 6 19.23 -4.33 1.75
CA GLY A 6 18.39 -4.98 0.73
C GLY A 6 18.77 -6.43 0.40
N ILE A 7 19.80 -6.99 1.04
CA ILE A 7 20.20 -8.40 0.91
C ILE A 7 19.94 -9.13 2.22
N ALA A 8 19.12 -10.17 2.17
CA ALA A 8 18.94 -11.08 3.30
C ALA A 8 20.20 -11.95 3.47
N GLN A 9 20.70 -12.08 4.71
CA GLN A 9 21.85 -12.92 5.03
C GLN A 9 21.47 -14.36 5.42
N THR A 10 20.18 -14.66 5.47
CA THR A 10 19.63 -15.97 5.85
C THR A 10 18.91 -16.60 4.67
N GLU A 11 19.14 -17.89 4.47
CA GLU A 11 18.43 -18.66 3.43
C GLU A 11 16.97 -18.88 3.84
N ALA A 12 16.06 -18.61 2.91
CA ALA A 12 14.64 -18.89 3.10
C ALA A 12 14.32 -20.28 2.54
N GLN A 13 13.88 -21.21 3.39
CA GLN A 13 13.54 -22.59 3.01
C GLN A 13 12.55 -22.65 1.83
N LYS A 14 11.56 -21.75 1.80
CA LYS A 14 10.58 -21.65 0.70
C LYS A 14 11.24 -21.30 -0.64
N SER A 15 12.20 -20.38 -0.63
CA SER A 15 12.92 -19.96 -1.83
C SER A 15 13.83 -21.06 -2.36
N SER A 16 14.48 -21.81 -1.47
CA SER A 16 15.31 -22.97 -1.82
C SER A 16 14.46 -24.13 -2.38
N ASP A 17 13.30 -24.40 -1.78
CA ASP A 17 12.34 -25.40 -2.28
C ASP A 17 11.83 -25.07 -3.68
N LEU A 18 11.43 -23.81 -3.92
CA LEU A 18 11.05 -23.35 -5.26
C LEU A 18 12.20 -23.51 -6.27
N PHE A 19 13.43 -23.20 -5.87
CA PHE A 19 14.60 -23.35 -6.74
C PHE A 19 14.78 -24.81 -7.18
N MET A 20 14.78 -25.74 -6.23
CA MET A 20 14.92 -27.17 -6.52
C MET A 20 13.81 -27.67 -7.45
N LYS A 21 12.56 -27.21 -7.26
CA LYS A 21 11.43 -27.56 -8.13
C LYS A 21 11.60 -27.01 -9.54
N CYS A 22 12.06 -25.77 -9.70
CA CYS A 22 12.36 -25.20 -11.02
C CYS A 22 13.44 -26.03 -11.73
N GLN A 23 14.55 -26.33 -11.04
CA GLN A 23 15.64 -27.13 -11.62
C GLN A 23 15.19 -28.54 -12.02
N TYR A 24 14.42 -29.21 -11.17
CA TYR A 24 13.88 -30.53 -11.48
C TYR A 24 12.94 -30.51 -12.70
N LEU A 25 12.05 -29.51 -12.80
CA LEU A 25 11.19 -29.36 -13.96
C LEU A 25 11.97 -29.03 -15.23
N ASP A 26 13.03 -28.23 -15.14
CA ASP A 26 13.90 -27.90 -16.27
C ASP A 26 14.69 -29.12 -16.77
N GLU A 27 15.10 -30.02 -15.89
CA GLU A 27 15.71 -31.31 -16.26
C GLU A 27 14.72 -32.19 -17.03
N LEU A 28 13.47 -32.29 -16.56
CA LEU A 28 12.45 -33.12 -17.20
C LEU A 28 11.95 -32.56 -18.53
N THR A 29 11.82 -31.23 -18.64
CA THR A 29 11.16 -30.56 -19.76
C THR A 29 12.13 -29.90 -20.74
N GLY A 30 13.43 -29.93 -20.45
CA GLY A 30 14.45 -29.23 -21.22
C GLY A 30 14.31 -27.70 -21.13
N GLY A 31 13.90 -27.18 -19.96
CA GLY A 31 13.75 -25.74 -19.70
C GLY A 31 12.44 -25.11 -20.20
N ARG A 32 11.38 -25.90 -20.40
CA ARG A 32 10.09 -25.43 -20.96
C ARG A 32 8.89 -25.61 -20.02
N GLY A 33 9.14 -26.04 -18.78
CA GLY A 33 8.11 -26.46 -17.83
C GLY A 33 7.68 -25.40 -16.82
N VAL A 34 8.39 -24.26 -16.73
CA VAL A 34 8.17 -23.25 -15.69
C VAL A 34 7.91 -21.90 -16.32
N ILE A 35 6.78 -21.28 -15.96
CA ILE A 35 6.41 -19.93 -16.38
C ILE A 35 6.01 -19.15 -15.13
N PHE A 36 6.64 -18.00 -14.94
CA PHE A 36 6.23 -17.03 -13.91
C PHE A 36 5.39 -15.94 -14.55
N ALA A 37 4.33 -15.52 -13.86
CA ALA A 37 3.48 -14.41 -14.29
C ALA A 37 3.45 -13.36 -13.19
N THR A 38 3.73 -12.11 -13.55
CA THR A 38 3.68 -10.96 -12.64
C THR A 38 3.05 -9.76 -13.34
N GLY A 39 2.21 -9.03 -12.61
CA GLY A 39 1.66 -7.74 -13.06
C GLY A 39 2.47 -6.53 -12.58
N THR A 40 3.46 -6.73 -11.71
CA THR A 40 4.34 -5.67 -11.24
C THR A 40 5.68 -5.74 -11.97
N PRO A 41 6.25 -4.59 -12.37
CA PRO A 41 7.63 -4.56 -12.81
C PRO A 41 8.52 -5.06 -11.67
N ILE A 42 9.66 -5.68 -12.01
CA ILE A 42 10.69 -6.02 -11.02
C ILE A 42 11.07 -4.74 -10.30
N SER A 43 11.04 -4.74 -8.96
CA SER A 43 10.92 -3.58 -8.08
C SER A 43 12.17 -2.67 -8.02
N ASN A 44 12.99 -2.62 -9.07
CA ASN A 44 14.35 -2.06 -9.07
C ASN A 44 15.27 -2.66 -7.98
N SER A 45 14.88 -3.76 -7.35
CA SER A 45 15.78 -4.53 -6.48
C SER A 45 16.59 -5.47 -7.35
N MET A 46 17.90 -5.21 -7.43
CA MET A 46 18.88 -6.09 -8.07
C MET A 46 18.75 -7.54 -7.63
N VAL A 47 18.46 -7.75 -6.35
CA VAL A 47 18.29 -9.07 -5.75
C VAL A 47 17.07 -9.78 -6.34
N GLU A 48 15.99 -9.06 -6.61
CA GLU A 48 14.77 -9.63 -7.20
C GLU A 48 15.03 -10.07 -8.64
N LEU A 49 15.65 -9.21 -9.46
CA LEU A 49 15.98 -9.57 -10.85
C LEU A 49 16.89 -10.80 -10.91
N TYR A 50 17.97 -10.81 -10.14
CA TYR A 50 18.87 -11.95 -10.06
C TYR A 50 18.16 -13.21 -9.56
N THR A 51 17.26 -13.09 -8.58
CA THR A 51 16.49 -14.24 -8.08
C THR A 51 15.60 -14.84 -9.17
N ILE A 52 14.93 -14.00 -9.96
CA ILE A 52 14.13 -14.46 -11.12
C ILE A 52 15.02 -15.10 -12.19
N GLN A 53 16.16 -14.50 -12.52
CA GLN A 53 17.13 -15.10 -13.45
C GLN A 53 17.66 -16.44 -12.92
N ARG A 54 17.88 -16.56 -11.61
CA ARG A 54 18.29 -17.82 -10.99
C ARG A 54 17.22 -18.91 -11.12
N TYR A 55 15.94 -18.55 -11.09
CA TYR A 55 14.85 -19.51 -11.29
C TYR A 55 14.65 -19.90 -12.76
N LEU A 56 14.75 -18.95 -13.69
CA LEU A 56 14.33 -19.15 -15.09
C LEU A 56 15.49 -19.26 -16.09
N GLN A 57 16.70 -18.82 -15.71
CA GLN A 57 17.88 -18.73 -16.59
C GLN A 57 19.14 -19.32 -15.94
N TYR A 58 18.98 -20.31 -15.05
CA TYR A 58 20.11 -20.84 -14.28
C TYR A 58 21.27 -21.34 -15.16
N ARG A 59 20.97 -22.05 -16.25
CA ARG A 59 21.98 -22.54 -17.20
C ARG A 59 22.75 -21.39 -17.86
N THR A 60 22.06 -20.34 -18.30
CA THR A 60 22.68 -19.14 -18.88
C THR A 60 23.59 -18.44 -17.87
N LEU A 61 23.14 -18.31 -16.61
CA LEU A 61 23.98 -17.77 -15.54
C LEU A 61 25.22 -18.64 -15.29
N GLN A 62 25.09 -19.97 -15.37
CA GLN A 62 26.22 -20.89 -15.25
C GLN A 62 27.24 -20.75 -16.38
N GLU A 63 26.78 -20.64 -17.63
CA GLU A 63 27.62 -20.41 -18.80
C GLU A 63 28.37 -19.07 -18.73
N MET A 64 27.73 -18.04 -18.17
CA MET A 64 28.32 -16.72 -17.96
C MET A 64 29.20 -16.63 -16.70
N GLY A 65 29.24 -17.67 -15.86
CA GLY A 65 29.96 -17.65 -14.58
C GLY A 65 29.34 -16.73 -13.52
N LEU A 66 28.03 -16.47 -13.59
CA LEU A 66 27.29 -15.54 -12.73
C LEU A 66 26.34 -16.25 -11.75
N ILE A 67 26.72 -17.45 -11.31
CA ILE A 67 25.90 -18.23 -10.37
C ILE A 67 25.84 -17.57 -9.01
N HIS A 68 26.87 -16.87 -8.55
CA HIS A 68 26.83 -16.20 -7.25
C HIS A 68 26.35 -14.76 -7.40
N PHE A 69 25.55 -14.31 -6.43
CA PHE A 69 25.01 -12.95 -6.44
C PHE A 69 26.12 -11.89 -6.45
N ASP A 70 27.22 -12.10 -5.72
CA ASP A 70 28.34 -11.16 -5.70
C ASP A 70 28.98 -10.99 -7.09
N ASP A 71 29.14 -12.08 -7.86
CA ASP A 71 29.67 -12.04 -9.24
C ASP A 71 28.71 -11.29 -10.17
N TRP A 72 27.41 -11.62 -10.09
CA TRP A 72 26.37 -10.96 -10.86
C TRP A 72 26.27 -9.46 -10.53
N ALA A 73 26.28 -9.12 -9.24
CA ALA A 73 26.19 -7.74 -8.77
C ALA A 73 27.45 -6.94 -9.11
N SER A 74 28.62 -7.55 -9.20
CA SER A 74 29.82 -6.87 -9.66
C SER A 74 29.76 -6.46 -11.14
N ASN A 75 29.07 -7.25 -11.97
CA ASN A 75 28.94 -7.00 -13.41
C ASN A 75 27.80 -6.03 -13.76
N PHE A 76 26.74 -6.02 -12.96
CA PHE A 76 25.51 -5.30 -13.26
C PHE A 76 25.08 -4.28 -12.21
N GLY A 77 25.72 -4.24 -11.04
CA GLY A 77 25.27 -3.44 -9.90
C GLY A 77 26.27 -2.39 -9.43
N GLU A 78 25.75 -1.19 -9.17
CA GLU A 78 26.47 -0.09 -8.51
C GLU A 78 25.84 0.20 -7.14
N THR A 79 26.70 0.31 -6.12
CA THR A 79 26.28 0.74 -4.79
C THR A 79 26.39 2.26 -4.67
N VAL A 80 25.33 2.88 -4.17
CA VAL A 80 25.29 4.32 -3.88
C VAL A 80 25.05 4.51 -2.39
N THR A 81 25.84 5.38 -1.78
CA THR A 81 25.62 5.83 -0.41
C THR A 81 24.77 7.10 -0.46
N ALA A 82 23.51 6.99 -0.04
CA ALA A 82 22.59 8.11 0.03
C ALA A 82 22.33 8.50 1.48
N ILE A 83 22.15 9.79 1.72
CA ILE A 83 21.68 10.30 3.01
C ILE A 83 20.15 10.22 3.00
N GLU A 84 19.57 9.42 3.89
CA GLU A 84 18.14 9.20 4.02
C GLU A 84 17.63 9.79 5.33
N LEU A 85 16.38 10.27 5.34
CA LEU A 85 15.71 10.67 6.59
C LEU A 85 15.58 9.44 7.49
N SER A 86 15.85 9.61 8.78
CA SER A 86 15.64 8.54 9.76
C SER A 86 14.14 8.18 9.82
N PRO A 87 13.77 6.91 10.06
CA PRO A 87 12.36 6.47 10.09
C PRO A 87 11.46 7.24 11.08
N GLU A 88 12.06 7.98 12.00
CA GLU A 88 11.40 8.74 13.06
C GLU A 88 11.23 10.22 12.72
N GLY A 89 11.72 10.67 11.56
CA GLY A 89 11.66 12.06 11.12
C GLY A 89 12.66 13.00 11.80
N SER A 90 13.39 12.53 12.81
CA SER A 90 14.42 13.28 13.53
C SER A 90 15.82 12.94 13.02
N GLY A 91 16.21 13.54 11.89
CA GLY A 91 17.58 13.56 11.39
C GLY A 91 17.85 12.72 10.13
N TYR A 92 19.13 12.63 9.76
CA TYR A 92 19.61 12.04 8.51
C TYR A 92 20.63 10.93 8.78
N ARG A 93 20.58 9.84 8.00
CA ARG A 93 21.54 8.72 8.07
C ARG A 93 22.05 8.36 6.69
N ALA A 94 23.36 8.23 6.55
CA ALA A 94 23.96 7.67 5.35
C ALA A 94 23.72 6.15 5.31
N LYS A 95 23.11 5.67 4.22
CA LYS A 95 22.87 4.24 4.00
C LYS A 95 23.33 3.86 2.60
N THR A 96 24.19 2.84 2.53
CA THR A 96 24.64 2.28 1.26
C THR A 96 23.64 1.24 0.77
N ARG A 97 23.13 1.45 -0.44
CA ARG A 97 22.18 0.56 -1.12
C ARG A 97 22.64 0.31 -2.55
N PHE A 98 22.23 -0.81 -3.13
CA PHE A 98 22.25 -0.97 -4.58
C PHE A 98 21.24 -0.01 -5.19
N ALA A 99 21.70 0.87 -6.09
CA ALA A 99 20.85 1.96 -6.58
C ALA A 99 20.87 2.13 -8.10
N LYS A 100 21.88 1.61 -8.81
CA LYS A 100 22.00 1.78 -10.26
C LYS A 100 22.54 0.53 -10.93
N PHE A 101 22.02 0.23 -12.10
CA PHE A 101 22.55 -0.84 -12.95
C PHE A 101 23.67 -0.31 -13.85
N TYR A 102 24.75 -1.09 -13.96
CA TYR A 102 25.76 -0.93 -15.01
C TYR A 102 25.50 -1.98 -16.10
N ASN A 103 25.90 -1.74 -17.36
CA ASN A 103 25.65 -2.65 -18.49
C ASN A 103 24.17 -3.07 -18.66
N LEU A 104 23.24 -2.10 -18.48
CA LEU A 104 21.81 -2.35 -18.57
C LEU A 104 21.36 -2.97 -19.91
N PRO A 105 21.89 -2.55 -21.09
CA PRO A 105 21.54 -3.19 -22.35
C PRO A 105 21.84 -4.69 -22.40
N GLU A 106 23.01 -5.11 -21.91
CA GLU A 106 23.46 -6.49 -21.86
C GLU A 106 22.60 -7.30 -20.88
N LEU A 107 22.36 -6.75 -19.68
CA LEU A 107 21.50 -7.38 -18.69
C LEU A 107 20.08 -7.59 -19.22
N MET A 108 19.52 -6.58 -19.88
CA MET A 108 18.19 -6.67 -20.48
C MET A 108 18.15 -7.63 -21.67
N SER A 109 19.22 -7.73 -22.46
CA SER A 109 19.36 -8.70 -23.54
C SER A 109 19.30 -10.14 -23.02
N VAL A 110 20.03 -10.42 -21.93
CA VAL A 110 19.96 -11.72 -21.25
C VAL A 110 18.57 -11.94 -20.69
N PHE A 111 18.03 -11.00 -19.91
CA PHE A 111 16.74 -11.16 -19.25
C PHE A 111 15.56 -11.37 -20.23
N LYS A 112 15.56 -10.68 -21.37
CA LYS A 112 14.53 -10.83 -22.41
C LYS A 112 14.51 -12.20 -23.09
N GLN A 113 15.49 -13.08 -22.86
CA GLN A 113 15.43 -14.45 -23.36
C GLN A 113 14.35 -15.28 -22.65
N VAL A 114 13.93 -14.89 -21.43
CA VAL A 114 12.88 -15.57 -20.65
C VAL A 114 11.71 -14.69 -20.24
N ALA A 115 11.79 -13.39 -20.52
CA ALA A 115 10.80 -12.42 -20.12
C ALA A 115 10.13 -11.80 -21.34
N ASP A 116 8.81 -11.99 -21.44
CA ASP A 116 7.94 -11.16 -22.28
C ASP A 116 7.38 -10.03 -21.40
N ILE A 117 7.71 -8.79 -21.75
CA ILE A 117 7.40 -7.60 -20.95
C ILE A 117 6.54 -6.69 -21.80
N GLN A 118 5.31 -6.47 -21.36
CA GLN A 118 4.40 -5.50 -21.94
C GLN A 118 4.18 -4.37 -20.94
N THR A 119 4.68 -3.18 -21.25
CA THR A 119 4.41 -1.98 -20.45
C THR A 119 3.18 -1.25 -20.98
N ALA A 120 2.55 -0.41 -20.15
CA ALA A 120 1.41 0.40 -20.57
C ALA A 120 1.74 1.27 -21.81
N ASP A 121 2.97 1.78 -21.87
CA ASP A 121 3.46 2.59 -23.00
C ASP A 121 3.62 1.78 -24.29
N MET A 122 3.89 0.47 -24.22
CA MET A 122 3.99 -0.40 -25.40
C MET A 122 2.62 -0.78 -25.95
N LEU A 123 1.63 -0.94 -25.07
CA LEU A 123 0.29 -1.40 -25.45
C LEU A 123 -0.57 -0.30 -26.05
N HIS A 124 -0.25 0.97 -25.80
CA HIS A 124 -0.99 2.15 -26.29
C HIS A 124 -2.51 2.03 -26.09
N LEU A 125 -2.93 1.43 -24.97
CA LEU A 125 -4.35 1.24 -24.69
C LEU A 125 -5.04 2.61 -24.52
N PRO A 126 -6.31 2.75 -24.97
CA PRO A 126 -7.08 3.97 -24.78
C PRO A 126 -7.46 4.10 -23.30
N VAL A 127 -6.56 4.69 -22.51
CA VAL A 127 -6.76 4.97 -21.09
C VAL A 127 -6.97 6.48 -20.88
N PRO A 128 -7.84 6.88 -19.94
CA PRO A 128 -8.00 8.29 -19.62
C PRO A 128 -6.71 8.87 -19.04
N LYS A 129 -6.46 10.16 -19.28
CA LYS A 129 -5.34 10.87 -18.66
C LYS A 129 -5.60 11.00 -17.16
N ALA A 130 -4.75 10.36 -16.35
CA ALA A 130 -4.76 10.54 -14.90
C ALA A 130 -4.11 11.88 -14.52
N ASN A 131 -4.76 12.64 -13.63
CA ASN A 131 -4.20 13.83 -13.01
C ASN A 131 -3.99 13.55 -11.53
N PHE A 132 -2.74 13.61 -11.07
CA PHE A 132 -2.37 13.31 -9.69
C PHE A 132 -2.31 14.59 -8.87
N HIS A 133 -3.15 14.68 -7.84
CA HIS A 133 -3.23 15.84 -6.95
C HIS A 133 -2.90 15.40 -5.52
N THR A 134 -1.88 16.00 -4.92
CA THR A 134 -1.48 15.73 -3.54
C THR A 134 -2.02 16.81 -2.61
N GLU A 135 -2.95 16.44 -1.73
CA GLU A 135 -3.49 17.33 -0.71
C GLU A 135 -2.54 17.41 0.49
N VAL A 136 -1.99 18.60 0.74
CA VAL A 136 -1.06 18.84 1.86
C VAL A 136 -1.84 19.46 3.02
N ILE A 137 -2.10 18.66 4.04
CA ILE A 137 -2.84 19.06 5.23
C ILE A 137 -1.86 19.31 6.38
N LYS A 138 -1.98 20.47 7.02
CA LYS A 138 -1.11 20.85 8.13
C LYS A 138 -1.57 20.12 9.40
N PRO A 139 -0.64 19.59 10.21
CA PRO A 139 -1.00 18.97 11.48
C PRO A 139 -1.52 20.01 12.46
N SER A 140 -2.55 19.64 13.23
CA SER A 140 -3.04 20.45 14.34
C SER A 140 -2.00 20.54 15.47
N GLU A 141 -2.13 21.52 16.37
CA GLU A 141 -1.21 21.69 17.51
C GLU A 141 -1.12 20.41 18.36
N ILE A 142 -2.26 19.76 18.60
CA ILE A 142 -2.34 18.50 19.37
C ILE A 142 -1.63 17.36 18.63
N GLN A 143 -1.77 17.27 17.30
CA GLN A 143 -1.02 16.29 16.52
C GLN A 143 0.49 16.53 16.58
N GLN A 144 0.95 17.78 16.55
CA GLN A 144 2.37 18.11 16.68
C GLN A 144 2.94 17.68 18.04
N GLU A 145 2.19 17.84 19.12
CA GLU A 145 2.59 17.37 20.45
C GLU A 145 2.70 15.85 20.52
N MET A 146 1.74 15.12 19.95
CA MET A 146 1.82 13.65 19.90
C MET A 146 2.98 13.15 19.05
N ILE A 147 3.31 13.83 17.94
CA ILE A 147 4.50 13.49 17.13
C ILE A 147 5.78 13.62 17.98
N LYS A 148 5.89 14.65 18.84
CA LYS A 148 7.03 14.77 19.77
C LYS A 148 7.08 13.58 20.74
N GLY A 149 5.94 13.16 21.28
CA GLY A 149 5.85 11.98 22.15
C GLY A 149 6.28 10.68 21.46
N LEU A 150 5.96 10.52 20.16
CA LEU A 150 6.45 9.38 19.36
C LEU A 150 7.98 9.42 19.17
N ALA A 151 8.55 10.61 18.96
CA ALA A 151 10.00 10.77 18.86
C ALA A 151 10.70 10.41 20.18
N GLU A 152 10.16 10.83 21.33
CA GLU A 152 10.69 10.45 22.64
C GLU A 152 10.63 8.94 22.89
N ARG A 153 9.53 8.28 22.50
CA ARG A 153 9.42 6.81 22.56
C ARG A 153 10.49 6.14 21.72
N ALA A 154 10.75 6.65 20.51
CA ALA A 154 11.75 6.08 19.62
C ALA A 154 13.18 6.21 20.19
N GLU A 155 13.50 7.34 20.82
CA GLU A 155 14.79 7.51 21.49
C GLU A 155 14.97 6.56 22.69
N LYS A 156 13.92 6.30 23.46
CA LYS A 156 13.97 5.31 24.56
C LYS A 156 14.24 3.89 24.06
N ILE A 157 13.61 3.50 22.95
CA ILE A 157 13.85 2.18 22.31
C ILE A 157 15.30 2.11 21.80
N ARG A 158 15.79 3.18 21.15
CA ARG A 158 17.19 3.25 20.71
C ARG A 158 18.19 3.17 21.85
N GLY A 159 17.85 3.76 23.00
CA GLY A 159 18.64 3.68 24.22
C GLY A 159 18.68 2.28 24.86
N GLY A 160 17.97 1.29 24.30
CA GLY A 160 17.91 -0.07 24.84
C GLY A 160 17.10 -0.18 26.13
N GLY A 161 16.37 0.88 26.51
CA GLY A 161 15.62 0.96 27.77
C GLY A 161 14.22 0.35 27.72
N VAL A 162 13.82 -0.27 26.60
CA VAL A 162 12.48 -0.80 26.38
C VAL A 162 12.56 -2.16 25.74
N ASP A 163 11.82 -3.13 26.29
CA ASP A 163 11.66 -4.45 25.69
C ASP A 163 10.93 -4.33 24.34
N PRO A 164 11.48 -4.87 23.22
CA PRO A 164 10.85 -4.85 21.91
C PRO A 164 9.43 -5.44 21.83
N HIS A 165 9.03 -6.30 22.77
CA HIS A 165 7.66 -6.82 22.87
C HIS A 165 6.68 -5.78 23.43
N VAL A 166 7.18 -4.88 24.29
CA VAL A 166 6.39 -3.81 24.90
C VAL A 166 6.27 -2.63 23.96
N ASP A 167 7.37 -2.17 23.37
CA ASP A 167 7.36 -1.14 22.34
C ASP A 167 8.52 -1.33 21.36
N ASN A 168 8.29 -1.03 20.08
CA ASN A 168 9.31 -1.17 19.05
C ASN A 168 9.06 -0.17 17.91
N MET A 169 10.04 -0.04 17.02
CA MET A 169 9.97 0.91 15.91
C MET A 169 8.76 0.67 14.99
N LEU A 170 8.32 -0.58 14.79
CA LEU A 170 7.16 -0.87 13.96
C LEU A 170 5.86 -0.36 14.61
N ARG A 171 5.72 -0.51 15.94
CA ARG A 171 4.59 0.02 16.70
C ARG A 171 4.56 1.54 16.62
N ILE A 172 5.69 2.21 16.82
CA ILE A 172 5.80 3.68 16.70
C ILE A 172 5.43 4.15 15.30
N THR A 173 5.95 3.53 14.25
CA THR A 173 5.63 3.94 12.89
C THR A 173 4.15 3.68 12.57
N ASN A 174 3.56 2.60 13.08
CA ASN A 174 2.12 2.35 12.93
C ASN A 174 1.28 3.40 13.67
N ASP A 175 1.66 3.78 14.88
CA ASP A 175 1.02 4.87 15.63
C ASP A 175 1.17 6.20 14.86
N GLY A 176 2.37 6.52 14.34
CA GLY A 176 2.57 7.70 13.51
C GLY A 176 1.67 7.74 12.27
N ARG A 177 1.47 6.59 11.61
CA ARG A 177 0.55 6.48 10.46
C ARG A 177 -0.91 6.68 10.87
N LYS A 178 -1.35 6.11 11.99
CA LYS A 178 -2.70 6.33 12.55
C LYS A 178 -2.92 7.80 12.89
N LEU A 179 -1.98 8.42 13.59
CA LEU A 179 -2.02 9.83 13.97
C LEU A 179 -2.16 10.75 12.75
N ALA A 180 -1.40 10.44 11.69
CA ALA A 180 -1.43 11.18 10.44
C ALA A 180 -2.71 10.97 9.63
N LEU A 181 -3.47 9.88 9.87
CA LEU A 181 -4.77 9.64 9.26
C LEU A 181 -5.88 10.33 10.05
N ASP A 182 -6.03 9.98 11.32
CA ASP A 182 -6.96 10.60 12.25
C ASP A 182 -6.49 10.38 13.69
N MET A 183 -6.43 11.46 14.47
CA MET A 183 -6.02 11.46 15.87
C MET A 183 -6.87 10.53 16.74
N ARG A 184 -8.16 10.39 16.42
CA ARG A 184 -9.13 9.57 17.15
C ARG A 184 -8.83 8.07 17.06
N LEU A 185 -7.96 7.65 16.12
CA LEU A 185 -7.46 6.26 16.03
C LEU A 185 -6.46 5.89 17.13
N ILE A 186 -5.85 6.87 17.78
CA ILE A 186 -4.95 6.67 18.92
C ILE A 186 -5.64 7.12 20.20
N GLN A 187 -6.36 8.25 20.14
CA GLN A 187 -7.04 8.83 21.28
C GLN A 187 -8.53 9.03 20.95
N PRO A 188 -9.42 8.08 21.26
CA PRO A 188 -10.83 8.15 20.88
C PRO A 188 -11.59 9.39 21.38
N LEU A 189 -11.15 9.98 22.50
CA LEU A 189 -11.75 11.19 23.09
C LEU A 189 -11.21 12.50 22.47
N ALA A 190 -10.34 12.40 21.47
CA ALA A 190 -9.85 13.56 20.75
C ALA A 190 -10.98 14.28 20.01
N PRO A 191 -10.94 15.63 19.93
CA PRO A 191 -11.89 16.37 19.10
C PRO A 191 -11.72 16.00 17.62
N ASP A 192 -12.83 15.97 16.90
CA ASP A 192 -12.85 15.91 15.44
C ASP A 192 -12.23 17.21 14.88
N ASP A 193 -11.31 17.06 13.92
CA ASP A 193 -10.62 18.18 13.29
C ASP A 193 -11.33 18.54 11.98
N PRO A 194 -11.98 19.73 11.90
CA PRO A 194 -12.65 20.17 10.68
C PRO A 194 -11.71 20.31 9.48
N ASP A 195 -10.41 20.48 9.72
CA ASP A 195 -9.38 20.59 8.70
C ASP A 195 -8.49 19.33 8.59
N GLY A 196 -8.87 18.26 9.30
CA GLY A 196 -8.22 16.95 9.22
C GLY A 196 -8.44 16.25 7.88
N LYS A 197 -7.66 15.20 7.63
CA LYS A 197 -7.68 14.43 6.37
C LYS A 197 -9.06 13.93 5.98
N VAL A 198 -9.79 13.37 6.93
CA VAL A 198 -11.13 12.80 6.67
C VAL A 198 -12.11 13.89 6.26
N ALA A 199 -12.07 15.05 6.92
CA ALA A 199 -12.93 16.19 6.59
C ALA A 199 -12.60 16.83 5.24
N VAL A 200 -11.32 17.01 4.92
CA VAL A 200 -10.88 17.49 3.59
C VAL A 200 -11.27 16.51 2.49
N CYS A 201 -11.09 15.20 2.72
CA CYS A 201 -11.52 14.15 1.79
C CYS A 201 -13.03 14.20 1.55
N ALA A 202 -13.84 14.31 2.61
CA ALA A 202 -15.29 14.44 2.51
C ALA A 202 -15.71 15.65 1.64
N ARG A 203 -15.09 16.82 1.87
CA ARG A 203 -15.33 18.02 1.06
C ARG A 203 -14.96 17.83 -0.41
N ASN A 204 -13.84 17.17 -0.69
CA ASN A 204 -13.39 16.89 -2.05
C ASN A 204 -14.33 15.90 -2.76
N ILE A 205 -14.75 14.83 -2.08
CA ILE A 205 -15.73 13.86 -2.60
C ILE A 205 -17.04 14.57 -2.92
N TYR A 206 -17.55 15.38 -2.00
CA TYR A 206 -18.80 16.13 -2.20
C TYR A 206 -18.69 17.11 -3.37
N ARG A 207 -17.59 17.87 -3.47
CA ARG A 207 -17.35 18.79 -4.59
C ARG A 207 -17.43 18.07 -5.93
N ILE A 208 -16.74 16.93 -6.08
CA ILE A 208 -16.75 16.15 -7.32
C ILE A 208 -18.14 15.53 -7.56
N TRP A 209 -18.79 15.03 -6.51
CA TRP A 209 -20.13 14.45 -6.58
C TRP A 209 -21.16 15.46 -7.09
N GLU A 210 -21.13 16.71 -6.59
CA GLU A 210 -22.06 17.76 -7.03
C GLU A 210 -21.72 18.23 -8.46
N GLN A 211 -20.44 18.42 -8.78
CA GLN A 211 -20.00 18.79 -10.15
C GLN A 211 -20.35 17.75 -11.22
N THR A 212 -20.44 16.47 -10.84
CA THR A 212 -20.68 15.35 -11.76
C THR A 212 -22.05 14.71 -11.59
N LYS A 213 -22.98 15.41 -10.95
CA LYS A 213 -24.33 14.91 -10.61
C LYS A 213 -25.13 14.47 -11.83
N GLU A 214 -25.07 15.24 -12.92
CA GLU A 214 -25.73 14.91 -14.19
C GLU A 214 -25.19 13.62 -14.81
N ASN A 215 -23.86 13.42 -14.71
CA ASN A 215 -23.18 12.24 -15.24
C ASN A 215 -23.21 11.05 -14.28
N ARG A 216 -23.73 11.20 -13.06
CA ARG A 216 -23.71 10.18 -11.99
C ARG A 216 -22.33 9.53 -11.81
N SER A 217 -21.26 10.31 -11.91
CA SER A 217 -19.90 9.76 -11.84
C SER A 217 -19.59 9.16 -10.47
N VAL A 218 -18.67 8.19 -10.49
CA VAL A 218 -18.26 7.33 -9.39
C VAL A 218 -16.90 7.75 -8.87
N GLN A 219 -16.72 7.62 -7.56
CA GLN A 219 -15.48 7.88 -6.85
C GLN A 219 -15.12 6.67 -5.99
N LEU A 220 -13.84 6.30 -5.97
CA LEU A 220 -13.34 5.28 -5.05
C LEU A 220 -12.59 5.95 -3.90
N VAL A 221 -12.76 5.43 -2.69
CA VAL A 221 -12.02 5.87 -1.51
C VAL A 221 -11.25 4.69 -0.94
N PHE A 222 -9.94 4.83 -0.82
CA PHE A 222 -9.06 3.83 -0.24
C PHE A 222 -8.67 4.22 1.19
N CYS A 223 -8.89 3.28 2.12
CA CYS A 223 -8.36 3.39 3.48
C CYS A 223 -7.97 2.01 4.05
N ASP A 224 -6.70 1.83 4.40
CA ASP A 224 -6.14 0.55 4.85
C ASP A 224 -6.02 0.45 6.39
N LEU A 225 -5.76 1.57 7.07
CA LEU A 225 -5.46 1.58 8.52
C LEU A 225 -6.68 1.47 9.45
N SER A 226 -7.89 1.72 8.96
CA SER A 226 -9.10 1.80 9.78
C SER A 226 -10.27 1.04 9.15
N THR A 227 -10.02 -0.17 8.65
CA THR A 227 -11.09 -1.00 8.07
C THR A 227 -12.11 -1.39 9.15
N PRO A 228 -13.42 -1.42 8.83
CA PRO A 228 -14.43 -1.86 9.79
C PRO A 228 -14.14 -3.30 10.26
N GLU A 229 -14.03 -3.51 11.57
CA GLU A 229 -13.98 -4.88 12.11
C GLU A 229 -15.33 -5.57 11.89
N LYS A 230 -15.34 -6.90 11.78
CA LYS A 230 -16.58 -7.69 11.73
C LYS A 230 -17.44 -7.35 12.95
N ARG A 231 -18.52 -6.59 12.72
CA ARG A 231 -19.65 -6.32 13.63
C ARG A 231 -19.22 -6.15 15.09
N ARG A 232 -18.83 -4.95 15.49
CA ARG A 232 -19.26 -4.49 16.81
C ARG A 232 -20.65 -3.88 16.62
N PRO A 233 -21.72 -4.47 17.19
CA PRO A 233 -22.95 -3.72 17.35
C PRO A 233 -22.61 -2.46 18.16
N ILE A 234 -23.26 -1.36 17.81
CA ILE A 234 -23.23 -0.08 18.52
C ILE A 234 -23.16 -0.34 20.03
N GLU A 235 -21.98 -0.23 20.65
CA GLU A 235 -21.89 -0.25 22.10
C GLU A 235 -22.39 1.10 22.58
N MET A 236 -23.59 1.11 23.16
CA MET A 236 -24.10 2.20 23.98
C MET A 236 -23.19 2.30 25.20
N THR A 237 -22.37 3.34 25.28
CA THR A 237 -21.73 3.69 26.55
C THR A 237 -22.77 4.42 27.39
N VAL A 238 -23.16 3.79 28.50
CA VAL A 238 -24.06 4.38 29.49
C VAL A 238 -23.19 5.12 30.50
N ASP A 239 -23.43 6.42 30.67
CA ASP A 239 -22.80 7.18 31.74
C ASP A 239 -23.34 6.77 33.13
N ASN A 240 -22.70 7.25 34.20
CA ASN A 240 -23.14 6.96 35.58
C ASN A 240 -24.56 7.51 35.90
N GLU A 241 -25.16 8.27 34.99
CA GLU A 241 -26.50 8.86 35.11
C GLU A 241 -27.57 8.08 34.32
N GLY A 242 -27.19 6.98 33.65
CA GLY A 242 -28.13 6.11 32.94
C GLY A 242 -28.47 6.58 31.52
N THR A 243 -27.78 7.59 31.00
CA THR A 243 -27.91 8.08 29.63
C THR A 243 -26.97 7.31 28.70
N ALA A 244 -27.54 6.69 27.69
CA ALA A 244 -26.79 5.97 26.67
C ALA A 244 -26.40 6.90 25.52
N HIS A 245 -25.10 7.08 25.31
CA HIS A 245 -24.55 7.86 24.20
C HIS A 245 -24.08 6.92 23.08
N MET A 246 -24.24 7.35 21.82
CA MET A 246 -23.59 6.67 20.70
C MET A 246 -22.09 6.98 20.76
N ALA A 247 -21.22 5.98 20.56
CA ALA A 247 -19.78 6.23 20.46
C ALA A 247 -19.48 7.19 19.29
N ASP A 248 -18.88 8.34 19.58
CA ASP A 248 -18.70 9.46 18.63
C ASP A 248 -17.76 9.17 17.44
N PHE A 249 -16.88 8.18 17.55
CA PHE A 249 -15.97 7.74 16.48
C PHE A 249 -15.64 6.25 16.64
N GLN A 250 -15.92 5.44 15.62
CA GLN A 250 -15.61 4.00 15.62
C GLN A 250 -14.46 3.65 14.67
N ASN A 251 -14.51 4.19 13.45
CA ASN A 251 -13.49 4.03 12.43
C ASN A 251 -13.62 5.15 11.38
N VAL A 252 -12.64 5.27 10.50
CA VAL A 252 -12.60 6.32 9.46
C VAL A 252 -13.68 6.13 8.40
N TYR A 253 -14.15 4.90 8.14
CA TYR A 253 -15.20 4.64 7.15
C TYR A 253 -16.53 5.21 7.61
N ASP A 254 -16.90 4.94 8.87
CA ASP A 254 -18.15 5.43 9.45
C ASP A 254 -18.12 6.94 9.66
N ASP A 255 -16.98 7.49 10.07
CA ASP A 255 -16.79 8.95 10.20
C ASP A 255 -16.89 9.65 8.84
N LEU A 256 -16.26 9.10 7.79
CA LEU A 256 -16.39 9.62 6.44
C LEU A 256 -17.82 9.49 5.93
N LEU A 257 -18.49 8.35 6.13
CA LEU A 257 -19.89 8.14 5.76
C LEU A 257 -20.78 9.21 6.41
N LYS A 258 -20.64 9.44 7.72
CA LYS A 258 -21.39 10.45 8.45
C LYS A 258 -21.18 11.84 7.84
N LYS A 259 -19.93 12.24 7.61
CA LYS A 259 -19.60 13.53 6.99
C LYS A 259 -20.17 13.68 5.57
N LEU A 260 -20.19 12.62 4.77
CA LEU A 260 -20.77 12.66 3.42
C LEU A 260 -22.30 12.80 3.46
N ILE A 261 -22.97 12.12 4.39
CA ILE A 261 -24.42 12.26 4.61
C ILE A 261 -24.76 13.66 5.11
N ASP A 262 -23.99 14.20 6.06
CA ASP A 262 -24.16 15.55 6.60
C ASP A 262 -23.97 16.63 5.52
N LEU A 263 -23.10 16.38 4.52
CA LEU A 263 -22.93 17.23 3.35
C LEU A 263 -24.07 17.09 2.32
N GLY A 264 -24.93 16.08 2.45
CA GLY A 264 -26.13 15.88 1.63
C GLY A 264 -26.04 14.77 0.58
N ILE A 265 -25.01 13.92 0.60
CA ILE A 265 -24.95 12.75 -0.28
C ILE A 265 -25.94 11.69 0.23
N PRO A 266 -26.85 11.17 -0.62
CA PRO A 266 -27.77 10.12 -0.21
C PRO A 266 -27.00 8.86 0.22
N TRP A 267 -27.40 8.27 1.35
CA TRP A 267 -26.76 7.06 1.89
C TRP A 267 -26.75 5.89 0.88
N GLU A 268 -27.78 5.78 0.03
CA GLU A 268 -27.88 4.73 -1.00
C GLU A 268 -26.82 4.83 -2.10
N GLU A 269 -26.23 6.02 -2.30
CA GLU A 269 -25.15 6.22 -3.27
C GLU A 269 -23.76 5.88 -2.70
N ILE A 270 -23.69 5.50 -1.42
CA ILE A 270 -22.45 5.18 -0.71
C ILE A 270 -22.44 3.70 -0.34
N ALA A 271 -21.36 2.99 -0.63
CA ALA A 271 -21.22 1.58 -0.27
C ALA A 271 -19.82 1.22 0.20
N PHE A 272 -19.72 0.17 1.02
CA PHE A 272 -18.46 -0.41 1.45
C PHE A 272 -18.24 -1.75 0.76
N ILE A 273 -17.03 -1.98 0.23
CA ILE A 273 -16.66 -3.30 -0.30
C ILE A 273 -16.72 -4.39 0.78
N HIS A 274 -16.62 -3.99 2.05
CA HIS A 274 -16.61 -4.90 3.19
C HIS A 274 -17.94 -5.64 3.38
N ASP A 275 -19.05 -5.05 2.93
CA ASP A 275 -20.40 -5.64 3.01
C ASP A 275 -20.62 -6.72 1.94
N ALA A 276 -19.81 -6.70 0.88
CA ALA A 276 -19.82 -7.71 -0.18
C ALA A 276 -18.89 -8.90 0.18
N ASP A 277 -19.38 -9.75 1.09
CA ASP A 277 -18.66 -10.92 1.62
C ASP A 277 -18.58 -12.14 0.69
N SER A 278 -19.24 -12.11 -0.47
CA SER A 278 -19.25 -13.19 -1.46
C SER A 278 -19.01 -12.66 -2.86
N GLU A 279 -18.48 -13.50 -3.75
CA GLU A 279 -18.24 -13.14 -5.16
C GLU A 279 -19.52 -12.71 -5.88
N ALA A 280 -20.67 -13.32 -5.53
CA ALA A 280 -21.97 -12.92 -6.06
C ALA A 280 -22.34 -11.48 -5.64
N LYS A 281 -22.21 -11.15 -4.35
CA LYS A 281 -22.48 -9.79 -3.85
C LYS A 281 -21.49 -8.77 -4.40
N LYS A 282 -20.20 -9.12 -4.55
CA LYS A 282 -19.21 -8.23 -5.17
C LYS A 282 -19.57 -7.93 -6.62
N LYS A 283 -19.97 -8.95 -7.38
CA LYS A 283 -20.39 -8.79 -8.78
C LYS A 283 -21.62 -7.86 -8.89
N GLU A 284 -22.58 -8.02 -7.99
CA GLU A 284 -23.76 -7.14 -7.90
C GLU A 284 -23.35 -5.70 -7.56
N LEU A 285 -22.54 -5.52 -6.52
CA LEU A 285 -22.03 -4.21 -6.11
C LEU A 285 -21.29 -3.52 -7.25
N PHE A 286 -20.38 -4.23 -7.93
CA PHE A 286 -19.65 -3.69 -9.07
C PHE A 286 -20.56 -3.32 -10.24
N ALA A 287 -21.66 -4.06 -10.45
CA ALA A 287 -22.67 -3.69 -11.44
C ALA A 287 -23.39 -2.39 -11.06
N LYS A 288 -23.77 -2.22 -9.79
CA LYS A 288 -24.36 -0.97 -9.28
C LYS A 288 -23.42 0.22 -9.41
N VAL A 289 -22.13 0.01 -9.16
CA VAL A 289 -21.09 1.03 -9.32
C VAL A 289 -20.94 1.41 -10.79
N ARG A 290 -20.78 0.45 -11.71
CA ARG A 290 -20.70 0.73 -13.16
C ARG A 290 -21.96 1.42 -13.70
N ALA A 291 -23.13 1.17 -13.11
CA ALA A 291 -24.38 1.85 -13.46
C ALA A 291 -24.55 3.24 -12.80
N GLY A 292 -23.60 3.70 -11.99
CA GLY A 292 -23.69 4.96 -11.25
C GLY A 292 -24.80 4.98 -10.18
N GLN A 293 -25.28 3.82 -9.73
CA GLN A 293 -26.22 3.71 -8.61
C GLN A 293 -25.48 3.93 -7.29
N VAL A 294 -24.32 3.28 -7.14
CA VAL A 294 -23.34 3.58 -6.08
C VAL A 294 -22.31 4.53 -6.66
N ARG A 295 -22.22 5.75 -6.12
CA ARG A 295 -21.33 6.81 -6.59
C ARG A 295 -20.10 7.01 -5.71
N VAL A 296 -20.11 6.51 -4.49
CA VAL A 296 -18.93 6.47 -3.61
C VAL A 296 -18.74 5.04 -3.11
N LEU A 297 -17.66 4.39 -3.53
CA LEU A 297 -17.30 3.06 -3.07
C LEU A 297 -16.04 3.14 -2.22
N MET A 298 -16.13 2.72 -0.95
CA MET A 298 -15.01 2.73 -0.01
C MET A 298 -14.47 1.31 0.23
N GLY A 299 -13.15 1.18 0.33
CA GLY A 299 -12.53 -0.10 0.66
C GLY A 299 -11.03 -0.05 0.88
N SER A 300 -10.48 -1.15 1.38
CA SER A 300 -9.03 -1.31 1.53
C SER A 300 -8.40 -1.73 0.22
N THR A 301 -7.13 -1.40 0.04
CA THR A 301 -6.29 -1.86 -1.08
C THR A 301 -6.31 -3.38 -1.20
N GLN A 302 -6.42 -4.10 -0.07
CA GLN A 302 -6.52 -5.56 -0.07
C GLN A 302 -7.84 -6.08 -0.69
N LYS A 303 -8.97 -5.43 -0.41
CA LYS A 303 -10.29 -5.87 -0.90
C LYS A 303 -10.67 -5.28 -2.26
N MET A 304 -10.17 -4.08 -2.58
CA MET A 304 -10.46 -3.35 -3.81
C MET A 304 -9.30 -3.27 -4.80
N GLY A 305 -8.17 -3.92 -4.53
CA GLY A 305 -7.01 -3.94 -5.42
C GLY A 305 -7.25 -4.72 -6.72
N ALA A 306 -6.45 -5.78 -6.94
CA ALA A 306 -6.49 -6.52 -8.20
C ALA A 306 -7.89 -7.12 -8.49
N GLY A 307 -8.40 -6.86 -9.69
CA GLY A 307 -9.67 -7.43 -10.17
C GLY A 307 -10.91 -6.56 -9.99
N THR A 308 -10.80 -5.35 -9.43
CA THR A 308 -11.94 -4.42 -9.28
C THR A 308 -12.24 -3.68 -10.58
N ASN A 309 -13.09 -4.26 -11.42
CA ASN A 309 -13.48 -3.65 -12.69
C ASN A 309 -14.75 -2.79 -12.55
N VAL A 310 -14.58 -1.51 -12.18
CA VAL A 310 -15.67 -0.53 -11.96
C VAL A 310 -15.43 0.81 -12.67
N GLN A 311 -14.74 0.77 -13.80
CA GLN A 311 -14.12 1.95 -14.43
C GLN A 311 -15.09 2.79 -15.26
N ASP A 312 -16.22 2.22 -15.70
CA ASP A 312 -17.14 2.82 -16.68
C ASP A 312 -17.56 4.27 -16.36
N MET A 313 -17.82 4.56 -15.09
CA MET A 313 -18.29 5.88 -14.61
C MET A 313 -17.29 6.54 -13.65
N LEU A 314 -16.08 6.01 -13.54
CA LEU A 314 -15.09 6.42 -12.55
C LEU A 314 -14.47 7.78 -12.93
N ILE A 315 -14.52 8.74 -12.00
CA ILE A 315 -13.93 10.09 -12.20
C ILE A 315 -12.78 10.40 -11.23
N ALA A 316 -12.77 9.80 -10.05
CA ALA A 316 -11.77 10.11 -9.03
C ALA A 316 -11.44 8.91 -8.12
N LEU A 317 -10.19 8.91 -7.64
CA LEU A 317 -9.68 8.03 -6.60
C LEU A 317 -9.18 8.90 -5.44
N HIS A 318 -9.52 8.54 -4.21
CA HIS A 318 -9.12 9.24 -3.00
C HIS A 318 -8.38 8.27 -2.08
N ASP A 319 -7.06 8.43 -1.94
CA ASP A 319 -6.23 7.64 -1.04
C ASP A 319 -6.03 8.38 0.29
N LEU A 320 -6.68 7.90 1.36
CA LEU A 320 -6.60 8.52 2.69
C LEU A 320 -5.30 8.18 3.44
N ASP A 321 -4.78 6.97 3.22
CA ASP A 321 -3.52 6.51 3.75
C ASP A 321 -2.76 5.64 2.74
N CYS A 322 -1.43 5.78 2.72
CA CYS A 322 -0.58 4.96 1.86
C CYS A 322 -0.30 3.62 2.52
N PRO A 323 -0.45 2.47 1.84
CA PRO A 323 -0.10 1.16 2.38
C PRO A 323 1.40 1.06 2.71
N TRP A 324 1.78 0.02 3.46
CA TRP A 324 3.19 -0.31 3.76
C TRP A 324 4.00 -0.80 2.54
N ARG A 325 3.39 -0.86 1.35
CA ARG A 325 4.01 -1.44 0.15
C ARG A 325 4.86 -0.43 -0.59
#